data_AF-A0A7S2U6J7-F1
#
_entry.id   AF-A0A7S2U6J7-F1
#
_cell.length_a   1.000
_cell.length_b   1.000
_cell.length_c   1.000
_cell.angle_alpha   90.00
_cell.angle_beta   90.00
_cell.angle_gamma   90.00
#
_symmetry.space_group_name_H-M   'P 1'
#
loop_
_entity.id
_entity.type
_entity.pdbx_description
1 polymer ?
#
loop_
_entity_poly.entity_id
_entity_poly.type
_entity_poly.pdbx_seq_one_letter_code
_entity_poly.pdbx_strand_id
1 'polypeptide(L)'
;IVDRPDATVYAVLLEGWARSGKEHAANEVKRIISEMEALQASTGDDAFLPTVFHYTSLMNVYWKSNQPEKAEEILNFMEASTHVKPDVIAYTTVINAWGRSGHRNRATRAWNVLNRMKDAYQDGNVSAIPNVYSYTGVIQACIGLPNRTPDEGVQNMKIALLAISEIEKYDPPNHVTFKALLFCVLNLPETKEREKVATTLFSKCCEHGQVDDSVLLMLKRVTPFLFKRIIKTVPSSVDGTTTQTPDIPEQWRRNVNVSRSS
;
A
#
# COMPACT_ATOMS: atom_id res chain seq x y z
N ILE A 1 -25.27 29.27 -26.28
CA ILE A 1 -25.33 28.25 -25.20
C ILE A 1 -23.98 27.56 -25.27
N VAL A 2 -23.05 27.97 -24.42
CA VAL A 2 -21.76 27.29 -24.30
C VAL A 2 -22.06 26.04 -23.49
N ASP A 3 -21.95 24.86 -24.11
CA ASP A 3 -21.97 23.58 -23.41
C ASP A 3 -20.84 23.64 -22.37
N ARG A 4 -21.22 23.90 -21.11
CA ARG A 4 -20.30 23.94 -19.98
C ARG A 4 -20.03 22.48 -19.60
N PRO A 5 -18.77 22.01 -19.67
CA PRO A 5 -18.47 20.63 -19.29
C PRO A 5 -18.89 20.39 -17.85
N ASP A 6 -19.60 19.29 -17.62
CA ASP A 6 -20.05 18.85 -16.31
C ASP A 6 -18.89 18.21 -15.52
N ALA A 7 -19.12 17.94 -14.22
CA ALA A 7 -18.14 17.24 -13.38
C ALA A 7 -17.70 15.89 -13.97
N THR A 8 -18.54 15.26 -14.79
CA THR A 8 -18.29 13.97 -15.46
C THR A 8 -17.23 14.09 -16.57
N VAL A 9 -17.30 15.13 -17.40
CA VAL A 9 -16.32 15.40 -18.47
C VAL A 9 -14.95 15.67 -17.87
N TYR A 10 -14.90 16.44 -16.78
CA TYR A 10 -13.66 16.65 -16.04
C TYR A 10 -13.13 15.35 -15.45
N ALA A 11 -13.98 14.49 -14.90
CA ALA A 11 -13.56 13.21 -14.34
C ALA A 11 -12.89 12.27 -15.37
N VAL A 12 -13.43 12.19 -16.58
CA VAL A 12 -12.88 11.37 -17.68
C VAL A 12 -11.51 11.90 -18.15
N LEU A 13 -11.37 13.21 -18.27
CA LEU A 13 -10.10 13.84 -18.65
C LEU A 13 -9.02 13.62 -17.57
N LEU A 14 -9.41 13.73 -16.30
CA LEU A 14 -8.55 13.47 -15.15
C LEU A 14 -8.09 12.01 -15.11
N GLU A 15 -8.96 11.05 -15.40
CA GLU A 15 -8.58 9.63 -15.47
C GLU A 15 -7.56 9.38 -16.59
N GLY A 16 -7.78 9.97 -17.77
CA GLY A 16 -6.86 9.91 -18.90
C GLY A 16 -5.47 10.47 -18.56
N TRP A 17 -5.40 11.59 -17.87
CA TRP A 17 -4.12 12.23 -17.52
C TRP A 17 -3.43 11.63 -16.31
N ALA A 18 -4.19 11.14 -15.32
CA ALA A 18 -3.65 10.34 -14.22
C ALA A 18 -2.89 9.10 -14.75
N ARG A 19 -3.26 8.57 -15.92
CA ARG A 19 -2.53 7.48 -16.59
C ARG A 19 -1.21 7.92 -17.24
N SER A 20 -1.07 9.20 -17.61
CA SER A 20 0.09 9.72 -18.36
C SER A 20 1.33 10.04 -17.51
N GLY A 21 1.19 10.22 -16.18
CA GLY A 21 2.29 10.27 -15.20
C GLY A 21 3.27 11.46 -15.26
N LYS A 22 2.95 12.53 -16.01
CA LYS A 22 3.84 13.69 -16.22
C LYS A 22 3.40 14.93 -15.44
N GLU A 23 4.33 15.83 -15.15
CA GLU A 23 4.09 17.11 -14.45
C GLU A 23 3.03 17.99 -15.14
N HIS A 24 2.93 17.92 -16.46
CA HIS A 24 1.88 18.59 -17.24
C HIS A 24 0.47 18.12 -16.84
N ALA A 25 0.28 16.83 -16.55
CA ALA A 25 -0.99 16.30 -16.07
C ALA A 25 -1.37 16.90 -14.71
N ALA A 26 -0.42 17.07 -13.80
CA ALA A 26 -0.69 17.66 -12.49
C ALA A 26 -1.13 19.12 -12.60
N ASN A 27 -0.51 19.89 -13.50
CA ASN A 27 -0.88 21.28 -13.74
C ASN A 27 -2.28 21.41 -14.35
N GLU A 28 -2.63 20.50 -15.25
CA GLU A 28 -3.96 20.49 -15.86
C GLU A 28 -5.06 20.07 -14.87
N VAL A 29 -4.79 19.04 -14.05
CA VAL A 29 -5.69 18.64 -12.96
C VAL A 29 -5.91 19.81 -11.98
N LYS A 30 -4.84 20.53 -11.63
CA LYS A 30 -4.93 21.73 -10.79
C LYS A 30 -5.77 22.83 -11.45
N ARG A 31 -5.58 23.07 -12.75
CA ARG A 31 -6.36 24.08 -13.48
C ARG A 31 -7.85 23.77 -13.41
N ILE A 32 -8.24 22.51 -13.61
CA ILE A 32 -9.63 22.07 -13.49
C ILE A 32 -10.18 22.33 -12.09
N ILE A 33 -9.45 21.94 -11.04
CA ILE A 33 -9.89 22.15 -9.65
C ILE A 33 -10.10 23.64 -9.39
N SER A 34 -9.17 24.50 -9.82
CA SER A 34 -9.32 25.95 -9.65
C SER A 34 -10.47 26.56 -10.48
N GLU A 35 -10.71 26.05 -11.69
CA GLU A 35 -11.88 26.45 -12.50
C GLU A 35 -13.19 26.07 -11.82
N MET A 36 -13.27 24.84 -11.26
CA MET A 36 -14.41 24.35 -10.51
C MET A 36 -14.67 25.19 -9.25
N GLU A 37 -13.63 25.49 -8.47
CA GLU A 37 -13.72 26.36 -7.29
C GLU A 37 -14.18 27.78 -7.65
N ALA A 38 -13.69 28.34 -8.77
CA ALA A 38 -14.12 29.66 -9.24
C ALA A 38 -15.57 29.68 -9.74
N LEU A 39 -16.02 28.61 -10.39
CA LEU A 39 -17.42 28.45 -10.80
C LEU A 39 -18.33 28.31 -9.60
N GLN A 40 -17.94 27.53 -8.60
CA GLN A 40 -18.67 27.41 -7.34
C GLN A 40 -18.76 28.76 -6.62
N ALA A 41 -17.67 29.52 -6.53
CA ALA A 41 -17.65 30.84 -5.89
C ALA A 41 -18.51 31.87 -6.63
N SER A 42 -18.64 31.78 -7.96
CA SER A 42 -19.41 32.74 -8.77
C SER A 42 -20.90 32.38 -8.92
N THR A 43 -21.23 31.09 -8.91
CA THR A 43 -22.61 30.60 -9.11
C THR A 43 -23.32 30.21 -7.81
N GLY A 44 -22.56 29.85 -6.77
CA GLY A 44 -23.09 29.25 -5.54
C GLY A 44 -23.63 27.83 -5.73
N ASP A 45 -23.38 27.21 -6.88
CA ASP A 45 -23.86 25.86 -7.19
C ASP A 45 -22.85 24.80 -6.72
N ASP A 46 -23.28 23.98 -5.76
CA ASP A 46 -22.48 22.92 -5.16
C ASP A 46 -22.11 21.82 -6.17
N ALA A 47 -22.76 21.76 -7.34
CA ALA A 47 -22.37 20.85 -8.42
C ALA A 47 -20.94 21.10 -8.94
N PHE A 48 -20.39 22.30 -8.70
CA PHE A 48 -19.02 22.65 -9.06
C PHE A 48 -18.02 22.44 -7.91
N LEU A 49 -18.42 21.90 -6.76
CA LEU A 49 -17.46 21.58 -5.69
C LEU A 49 -16.52 20.43 -6.13
N PRO A 50 -15.19 20.61 -6.05
CA PRO A 50 -14.28 19.51 -6.28
C PRO A 50 -14.50 18.37 -5.28
N THR A 51 -14.63 17.16 -5.81
CA THR A 51 -14.90 15.95 -5.01
C THR A 51 -13.60 15.22 -4.65
N VAL A 52 -13.71 14.21 -3.76
CA VAL A 52 -12.61 13.29 -3.39
C VAL A 52 -11.89 12.72 -4.61
N PHE A 53 -12.63 12.44 -5.69
CA PHE A 53 -12.06 11.91 -6.94
C PHE A 53 -11.04 12.86 -7.59
N HIS A 54 -11.32 14.16 -7.60
CA HIS A 54 -10.46 15.17 -8.23
C HIS A 54 -9.12 15.28 -7.49
N TYR A 55 -9.18 15.39 -6.16
CA TYR A 55 -7.98 15.45 -5.32
C TYR A 55 -7.20 14.14 -5.33
N THR A 56 -7.88 12.99 -5.28
CA THR A 56 -7.23 11.67 -5.37
C THR A 56 -6.54 11.47 -6.73
N SER A 57 -7.14 11.97 -7.82
CA SER A 57 -6.51 11.97 -9.15
C SER A 57 -5.22 12.79 -9.17
N LEU A 58 -5.22 13.97 -8.54
CA LEU A 58 -4.03 14.80 -8.39
C LEU A 58 -2.95 14.08 -7.56
N MET A 59 -3.32 13.46 -6.44
CA MET A 59 -2.39 12.65 -5.62
C MET A 59 -1.79 11.49 -6.42
N ASN A 60 -2.59 10.81 -7.24
CA ASN A 60 -2.13 9.72 -8.10
C ASN A 60 -1.10 10.18 -9.14
N VAL A 61 -1.26 11.39 -9.71
CA VAL A 61 -0.24 11.97 -10.59
C VAL A 61 1.06 12.18 -9.82
N TYR A 62 1.01 12.80 -8.64
CA TYR A 62 2.20 13.05 -7.82
C TYR A 62 2.89 11.76 -7.34
N TRP A 63 2.11 10.74 -6.99
CA TRP A 63 2.63 9.42 -6.70
C TRP A 63 3.42 8.87 -7.90
N LYS A 64 2.84 8.88 -9.11
CA LYS A 64 3.51 8.37 -10.32
C LYS A 64 4.75 9.18 -10.71
N SER A 65 4.76 10.48 -10.41
CA SER A 65 5.91 11.35 -10.60
C SER A 65 6.92 11.34 -9.45
N ASN A 66 6.81 10.39 -8.51
CA ASN A 66 7.71 10.19 -7.36
C ASN A 66 7.85 11.44 -6.46
N GLN A 67 6.75 12.17 -6.26
CA GLN A 67 6.66 13.40 -5.44
C GLN A 67 5.69 13.18 -4.27
N PRO A 68 6.04 12.35 -3.27
CA PRO A 68 5.13 12.02 -2.17
C PRO A 68 4.77 13.22 -1.29
N GLU A 69 5.65 14.21 -1.17
CA GLU A 69 5.41 15.45 -0.41
C GLU A 69 4.21 16.20 -0.98
N LYS A 70 4.17 16.38 -2.31
CA LYS A 70 3.05 17.05 -2.98
C LYS A 70 1.76 16.26 -2.87
N ALA A 71 1.82 14.93 -2.92
CA ALA A 71 0.63 14.10 -2.67
C ALA A 71 0.10 14.29 -1.23
N GLU A 72 1.00 14.37 -0.25
CA GLU A 72 0.63 14.62 1.14
C GLU A 72 0.12 16.04 1.40
N GLU A 73 0.63 17.06 0.68
CA GLU A 73 0.09 18.42 0.73
C GLU A 73 -1.39 18.47 0.33
N ILE A 74 -1.79 17.74 -0.71
CA ILE A 74 -3.20 17.65 -1.11
C ILE A 74 -4.02 16.95 -0.03
N LEU A 75 -3.47 15.93 0.63
CA LEU A 75 -4.16 15.25 1.73
C LEU A 75 -4.37 16.20 2.92
N ASN A 76 -3.36 16.98 3.28
CA ASN A 76 -3.46 17.99 4.34
C ASN A 76 -4.55 19.02 4.02
N PHE A 77 -4.66 19.44 2.76
CA PHE A 77 -5.74 20.32 2.31
C PHE A 77 -7.11 19.67 2.50
N MET A 78 -7.29 18.40 2.10
CA MET A 78 -8.55 17.69 2.28
C MET A 78 -8.91 17.49 3.77
N GLU A 79 -7.93 17.21 4.63
CA GLU A 79 -8.13 17.08 6.08
C GLU A 79 -8.66 18.39 6.69
N ALA A 80 -8.12 19.53 6.26
CA ALA A 80 -8.51 20.87 6.71
C ALA A 80 -9.80 21.40 6.06
N SER A 81 -10.23 20.80 4.94
CA SER A 81 -11.42 21.25 4.21
C SER A 81 -12.73 20.94 4.96
N THR A 82 -13.71 21.82 4.78
CA THR A 82 -15.08 21.66 5.29
C THR A 82 -16.00 20.94 4.30
N HIS A 83 -15.69 20.97 3.00
CA HIS A 83 -16.56 20.44 1.94
C HIS A 83 -16.11 19.08 1.40
N VAL A 84 -14.83 18.71 1.58
CA VAL A 84 -14.29 17.42 1.15
C VAL A 84 -13.55 16.79 2.32
N LYS A 85 -13.75 15.48 2.51
CA LYS A 85 -13.00 14.68 3.49
C LYS A 85 -12.26 13.55 2.77
N PRO A 86 -11.01 13.27 3.17
CA PRO A 86 -10.26 12.16 2.57
C PRO A 86 -10.88 10.82 2.94
N ASP A 87 -10.97 9.93 1.97
CA ASP A 87 -11.42 8.55 2.15
C ASP A 87 -10.21 7.60 2.23
N VAL A 88 -10.51 6.30 2.37
CA VAL A 88 -9.50 5.24 2.37
C VAL A 88 -8.61 5.24 1.13
N ILE A 89 -9.14 5.64 -0.03
CA ILE A 89 -8.38 5.69 -1.29
C ILE A 89 -7.37 6.85 -1.24
N ALA A 90 -7.78 8.04 -0.80
CA ALA A 90 -6.92 9.20 -0.66
C ALA A 90 -5.75 8.92 0.31
N TYR A 91 -6.05 8.41 1.51
CA TYR A 91 -5.02 8.03 2.48
C TYR A 91 -4.06 6.96 1.93
N THR A 92 -4.62 5.88 1.36
CA THR A 92 -3.82 4.77 0.83
C THR A 92 -2.94 5.22 -0.35
N THR A 93 -3.40 6.19 -1.15
CA THR A 93 -2.62 6.76 -2.26
C THR A 93 -1.37 7.46 -1.74
N VAL A 94 -1.49 8.29 -0.71
CA VAL A 94 -0.34 8.97 -0.10
C VAL A 94 0.60 7.99 0.62
N ILE A 95 0.06 7.00 1.34
CA ILE A 95 0.85 5.94 1.96
C ILE A 95 1.69 5.20 0.90
N ASN A 96 1.06 4.84 -0.23
CA ASN A 96 1.74 4.18 -1.35
C ASN A 96 2.77 5.08 -2.04
N ALA A 97 2.52 6.40 -2.10
CA ALA A 97 3.47 7.37 -2.62
C ALA A 97 4.75 7.37 -1.78
N TRP A 98 4.63 7.48 -0.45
CA TRP A 98 5.76 7.33 0.46
C TRP A 98 6.42 5.96 0.32
N GLY A 99 5.62 4.89 0.28
CA GLY A 99 6.09 3.51 0.14
C GLY A 99 6.80 3.16 -1.16
N ARG A 100 6.77 4.03 -2.18
CA ARG A 100 7.59 3.89 -3.39
C ARG A 100 8.69 4.94 -3.52
N SER A 101 8.73 5.91 -2.62
CA SER A 101 9.70 7.01 -2.66
C SER A 101 11.11 6.59 -2.29
N GLY A 102 12.10 7.39 -2.73
CA GLY A 102 13.51 7.25 -2.36
C GLY A 102 13.88 7.91 -1.02
N HIS A 103 12.89 8.38 -0.24
CA HIS A 103 13.14 9.10 0.99
C HIS A 103 13.51 8.16 2.15
N ARG A 104 14.52 8.52 2.94
CA ARG A 104 14.96 7.72 4.11
C ARG A 104 13.87 7.61 5.19
N ASN A 105 13.09 8.67 5.39
CA ASN A 105 12.02 8.73 6.38
C ASN A 105 10.68 8.14 5.90
N ARG A 106 10.64 7.51 4.71
CA ARG A 106 9.39 7.05 4.08
C ARG A 106 8.53 6.12 4.96
N ALA A 107 9.16 5.24 5.75
CA ALA A 107 8.45 4.33 6.65
C ALA A 107 7.72 5.11 7.74
N THR A 108 8.41 6.06 8.38
CA THR A 108 7.84 6.93 9.40
C THR A 108 6.74 7.84 8.82
N ARG A 109 6.94 8.39 7.61
CA ARG A 109 5.93 9.22 6.94
C ARG A 109 4.67 8.41 6.61
N ALA A 110 4.82 7.24 6.01
CA ALA A 110 3.72 6.33 5.72
C ALA A 110 2.97 5.93 7.01
N TRP A 111 3.70 5.63 8.09
CA TRP A 111 3.11 5.32 9.40
C TRP A 111 2.30 6.50 9.96
N ASN A 112 2.83 7.72 9.88
CA ASN A 112 2.14 8.91 10.34
C ASN A 112 0.85 9.17 9.54
N VAL A 113 0.87 8.98 8.22
CA VAL A 113 -0.34 9.09 7.40
C VAL A 113 -1.38 8.04 7.80
N LEU A 114 -0.96 6.80 8.07
CA LEU A 114 -1.87 5.76 8.58
C LEU A 114 -2.44 6.09 9.96
N ASN A 115 -1.67 6.73 10.85
CA ASN A 115 -2.19 7.18 12.15
C ASN A 115 -3.26 8.26 11.97
N ARG A 116 -3.02 9.27 11.11
CA ARG A 116 -4.05 10.28 10.79
C ARG A 116 -5.32 9.66 10.22
N MET A 117 -5.19 8.64 9.37
CA MET A 117 -6.33 7.88 8.86
C MET A 117 -7.13 7.20 9.98
N LYS A 118 -6.44 6.58 10.95
CA LYS A 118 -7.09 5.99 12.14
C LYS A 118 -7.79 7.05 12.99
N ASP A 119 -7.14 8.19 13.22
CA ASP A 119 -7.69 9.29 14.01
C ASP A 119 -8.94 9.84 13.31
N ALA A 120 -8.89 10.10 12.00
CA ALA A 120 -10.05 10.54 11.22
C ALA A 120 -11.22 9.55 11.27
N TYR A 121 -10.95 8.24 11.22
CA TYR A 121 -11.97 7.21 11.38
C TYR A 121 -12.60 7.23 12.78
N GLN A 122 -11.78 7.36 13.83
CA GLN A 122 -12.24 7.47 15.22
C GLN A 122 -13.05 8.74 15.48
N ASP A 123 -12.72 9.83 14.79
CA ASP A 123 -13.43 11.11 14.82
C ASP A 123 -14.74 11.11 13.99
N GLY A 124 -15.11 9.96 13.40
CA GLY A 124 -16.39 9.75 12.73
C GLY A 124 -16.35 9.76 11.20
N ASN A 125 -15.19 9.92 10.57
CA ASN A 125 -15.05 9.77 9.11
C ASN A 125 -15.03 8.28 8.71
N VAL A 126 -16.21 7.67 8.62
CA VAL A 126 -16.37 6.25 8.27
C VAL A 126 -15.76 5.86 6.92
N SER A 127 -15.59 6.82 5.99
CA SER A 127 -14.98 6.57 4.68
C SER A 127 -13.47 6.36 4.75
N ALA A 128 -12.83 6.75 5.86
CA ALA A 128 -11.40 6.58 6.13
C ALA A 128 -11.08 5.32 6.94
N ILE A 129 -11.94 4.30 6.95
CA ILE A 129 -11.68 3.04 7.66
C ILE A 129 -10.38 2.37 7.16
N PRO A 130 -9.40 2.09 8.04
CA PRO A 130 -8.19 1.36 7.67
C PRO A 130 -8.50 -0.03 7.13
N ASN A 131 -7.66 -0.54 6.22
CA ASN A 131 -7.84 -1.86 5.63
C ASN A 131 -6.50 -2.52 5.30
N VAL A 132 -6.53 -3.71 4.69
CA VAL A 132 -5.31 -4.44 4.36
C VAL A 132 -4.36 -3.66 3.45
N TYR A 133 -4.90 -2.83 2.55
CA TYR A 133 -4.11 -2.07 1.57
C TYR A 133 -3.35 -0.91 2.21
N SER A 134 -3.97 -0.15 3.11
CA SER A 134 -3.30 0.96 3.80
C SER A 134 -2.15 0.46 4.69
N TYR A 135 -2.39 -0.61 5.47
CA TYR A 135 -1.35 -1.25 6.28
C TYR A 135 -0.24 -1.91 5.43
N THR A 136 -0.61 -2.59 4.34
CA THR A 136 0.39 -3.19 3.43
C THR A 136 1.27 -2.11 2.78
N GLY A 137 0.71 -0.93 2.46
CA GLY A 137 1.48 0.20 1.95
C GLY A 137 2.54 0.70 2.93
N VAL A 138 2.23 0.78 4.23
CA VAL A 138 3.21 1.09 5.28
C VAL A 138 4.30 0.01 5.36
N ILE A 139 3.92 -1.26 5.37
CA ILE A 139 4.90 -2.36 5.44
C ILE A 139 5.82 -2.33 4.21
N GLN A 140 5.29 -2.03 3.02
CA GLN A 140 6.10 -1.81 1.83
C GLN A 140 7.03 -0.60 1.98
N ALA A 141 6.61 0.48 2.65
CA ALA A 141 7.49 1.60 2.98
C ALA A 141 8.66 1.19 3.88
N CYS A 142 8.47 0.17 4.72
CA CYS A 142 9.51 -0.40 5.59
C CYS A 142 10.52 -1.28 4.84
N ILE A 143 10.25 -1.65 3.59
CA ILE A 143 11.24 -2.32 2.73
C ILE A 143 12.35 -1.29 2.46
N GLY A 144 13.50 -1.49 3.10
CA GLY A 144 14.59 -0.52 3.12
C GLY A 144 15.19 -0.26 1.74
N LEU A 145 15.73 0.95 1.58
CA LEU A 145 16.44 1.39 0.38
C LEU A 145 17.83 0.73 0.28
N PRO A 146 18.46 0.78 -0.92
CA PRO A 146 19.88 0.49 -1.05
C PRO A 146 20.70 1.37 -0.08
N ASN A 147 21.77 0.82 0.52
CA ASN A 147 22.67 1.51 1.47
C ASN A 147 22.02 1.98 2.78
N ARG A 148 20.97 1.28 3.26
CA ARG A 148 20.41 1.48 4.60
C ARG A 148 21.40 1.11 5.71
N THR A 149 21.28 1.73 6.87
CA THR A 149 22.01 1.31 8.08
C THR A 149 21.30 0.16 8.80
N PRO A 150 22.00 -0.63 9.62
CA PRO A 150 21.36 -1.64 10.47
C PRO A 150 20.27 -1.06 11.38
N ASP A 151 20.49 0.13 11.93
CA ASP A 151 19.53 0.82 12.81
C ASP A 151 18.25 1.21 12.07
N GLU A 152 18.38 1.72 10.84
CA GLU A 152 17.23 1.98 9.96
C GLU A 152 16.45 0.69 9.68
N GLY A 153 17.15 -0.43 9.43
CA GLY A 153 16.54 -1.74 9.22
C GLY A 153 15.73 -2.22 10.45
N VAL A 154 16.31 -2.09 11.64
CA VAL A 154 15.63 -2.45 12.91
C VAL A 154 14.43 -1.55 13.17
N GLN A 155 14.56 -0.23 12.95
CA GLN A 155 13.46 0.71 13.16
C GLN A 155 12.30 0.45 12.19
N ASN A 156 12.59 0.24 10.90
CA ASN A 156 11.57 -0.10 9.91
C ASN A 156 10.91 -1.44 10.24
N MET A 157 11.65 -2.40 10.76
CA MET A 157 11.08 -3.68 11.19
C MET A 157 10.10 -3.50 12.37
N LYS A 158 10.41 -2.64 13.34
CA LYS A 158 9.49 -2.33 14.45
C LYS A 158 8.17 -1.74 13.93
N ILE A 159 8.24 -0.80 12.98
CA ILE A 159 7.05 -0.23 12.33
C ILE A 159 6.25 -1.33 11.62
N ALA A 160 6.92 -2.20 10.84
CA ALA A 160 6.26 -3.29 10.12
C ALA A 160 5.58 -4.31 11.06
N LEU A 161 6.21 -4.64 12.20
CA LEU A 161 5.64 -5.53 13.22
C LEU A 161 4.46 -4.91 13.96
N LEU A 162 4.48 -3.59 14.18
CA LEU A 162 3.34 -2.87 14.74
C LEU A 162 2.18 -2.78 13.73
N ALA A 163 2.49 -2.58 12.45
CA ALA A 163 1.49 -2.56 11.39
C ALA A 163 0.72 -3.90 11.30
N ILE A 164 1.42 -5.04 11.32
CA ILE A 164 0.77 -6.37 11.25
C ILE A 164 0.01 -6.76 12.52
N SER A 165 0.29 -6.15 13.68
CA SER A 165 -0.50 -6.41 14.88
C SER A 165 -1.77 -5.55 14.94
N GLU A 166 -1.74 -4.35 14.37
CA GLU A 166 -2.90 -3.47 14.33
C GLU A 166 -3.87 -3.80 13.19
N ILE A 167 -3.38 -4.26 12.04
CA ILE A 167 -4.21 -4.57 10.85
C ILE A 167 -5.34 -5.54 11.18
N GLU A 168 -5.11 -6.51 12.07
CA GLU A 168 -6.08 -7.55 12.46
C GLU A 168 -7.34 -6.99 13.13
N LYS A 169 -7.28 -5.75 13.62
CA LYS A 169 -8.46 -5.03 14.15
C LYS A 169 -9.41 -4.57 13.06
N TYR A 170 -8.94 -4.46 11.82
CA TYR A 170 -9.66 -3.86 10.71
C TYR A 170 -9.89 -4.86 9.56
N ASP A 171 -8.87 -5.62 9.17
CA ASP A 171 -8.91 -6.50 8.00
C ASP A 171 -7.86 -7.62 8.15
N PRO A 172 -8.15 -8.89 7.81
CA PRO A 172 -7.13 -9.94 7.79
C PRO A 172 -5.94 -9.61 6.86
N PRO A 173 -4.69 -9.82 7.30
CA PRO A 173 -3.53 -9.70 6.42
C PRO A 173 -3.56 -10.77 5.32
N ASN A 174 -3.04 -10.42 4.15
CA ASN A 174 -3.00 -11.31 2.98
C ASN A 174 -1.56 -11.70 2.58
N HIS A 175 -1.42 -12.55 1.57
CA HIS A 175 -0.14 -13.02 1.05
C HIS A 175 0.80 -11.86 0.65
N VAL A 176 0.27 -10.75 0.13
CA VAL A 176 1.06 -9.57 -0.21
C VAL A 176 1.64 -8.91 1.05
N THR A 177 0.86 -8.82 2.12
CA THR A 177 1.28 -8.33 3.44
C THR A 177 2.41 -9.20 4.01
N PHE A 178 2.24 -10.52 4.03
CA PHE A 178 3.25 -11.45 4.56
C PHE A 178 4.54 -11.47 3.73
N LYS A 179 4.44 -11.44 2.40
CA LYS A 179 5.61 -11.29 1.52
C LYS A 179 6.39 -10.02 1.84
N ALA A 180 5.69 -8.89 2.02
CA ALA A 180 6.34 -7.62 2.34
C ALA A 180 7.04 -7.67 3.71
N LEU A 181 6.41 -8.28 4.73
CA LEU A 181 7.02 -8.51 6.04
C LEU A 181 8.28 -9.37 5.96
N LEU A 182 8.24 -10.49 5.23
CA LEU A 182 9.41 -11.34 5.00
C LEU A 182 10.53 -10.58 4.26
N PHE A 183 10.18 -9.70 3.33
CA PHE A 183 11.16 -8.84 2.68
C PHE A 183 11.79 -7.86 3.68
N CYS A 184 11.02 -7.27 4.60
CA CYS A 184 11.58 -6.45 5.67
C CYS A 184 12.60 -7.20 6.54
N VAL A 185 12.45 -8.51 6.72
CA VAL A 185 13.42 -9.33 7.49
C VAL A 185 14.81 -9.36 6.83
N LEU A 186 14.90 -9.28 5.49
CA LEU A 186 16.20 -9.14 4.80
C LEU A 186 16.94 -7.86 5.20
N ASN A 187 16.26 -6.91 5.86
CA ASN A 187 16.85 -5.67 6.33
C ASN A 187 17.51 -5.78 7.71
N LEU A 188 17.33 -6.90 8.40
CA LEU A 188 17.95 -7.14 9.70
C LEU A 188 19.34 -7.78 9.55
N PRO A 189 20.27 -7.55 10.51
CA PRO A 189 21.53 -8.25 10.59
C PRO A 189 21.37 -9.78 10.59
N GLU A 190 22.35 -10.50 10.05
CA GLU A 190 22.32 -11.97 9.97
C GLU A 190 22.50 -12.63 11.34
N THR A 191 21.45 -12.66 12.14
CA THR A 191 21.48 -13.24 13.49
C THR A 191 20.44 -14.35 13.66
N LYS A 192 20.53 -15.10 14.77
CA LYS A 192 19.51 -16.10 15.14
C LYS A 192 18.13 -15.46 15.35
N GLU A 193 18.11 -14.20 15.81
CA GLU A 193 16.91 -13.41 16.00
C GLU A 193 16.22 -13.12 14.66
N ARG A 194 16.99 -12.82 13.59
CA ARG A 194 16.43 -12.66 12.24
C ARG A 194 15.71 -13.92 11.76
N GLU A 195 16.33 -15.08 11.95
CA GLU A 195 15.72 -16.37 11.57
C GLU A 195 14.46 -16.67 12.40
N LYS A 196 14.49 -16.35 13.71
CA LYS A 196 13.32 -16.48 14.58
C LYS A 196 12.16 -15.60 14.08
N VAL A 197 12.43 -14.33 13.75
CA VAL A 197 11.41 -13.40 13.23
C VAL A 197 10.84 -13.90 11.90
N ALA A 198 11.69 -14.34 10.96
CA ALA A 198 11.23 -14.92 9.69
C ALA A 198 10.31 -16.13 9.92
N THR A 199 10.70 -17.02 10.84
CA THR A 199 9.95 -18.24 11.17
C THR A 199 8.58 -17.90 11.78
N THR A 200 8.53 -16.95 12.72
CA THR A 200 7.27 -16.50 13.33
C THR A 200 6.33 -15.89 12.28
N LEU A 201 6.84 -15.02 11.41
CA LEU A 201 6.04 -14.41 10.34
C LEU A 201 5.51 -15.44 9.35
N PHE A 202 6.33 -16.45 9.01
CA PHE A 202 5.91 -17.53 8.13
C PHE A 202 4.86 -18.44 8.80
N SER A 203 5.01 -18.77 10.08
CA SER A 203 3.98 -19.50 10.84
C SER A 203 2.64 -18.76 10.80
N LYS A 204 2.66 -17.45 11.07
CA LYS A 204 1.47 -16.61 11.00
C LYS A 204 0.87 -16.60 9.58
N CYS A 205 1.70 -16.55 8.54
CA CYS A 205 1.23 -16.68 7.16
C CYS A 205 0.52 -18.03 6.89
N CYS A 206 1.05 -19.13 7.42
CA CYS A 206 0.45 -20.46 7.35
C CYS A 206 -0.89 -20.52 8.10
N GLU A 207 -0.96 -19.94 9.29
CA GLU A 207 -2.18 -19.86 10.12
C GLU A 207 -3.30 -19.11 9.40
N HIS A 208 -2.96 -18.00 8.71
CA HIS A 208 -3.89 -17.25 7.89
C HIS A 208 -4.23 -17.94 6.55
N GLY A 209 -3.55 -19.03 6.19
CA GLY A 209 -3.78 -19.70 4.91
C GLY A 209 -3.37 -18.85 3.69
N GLN A 210 -2.38 -17.97 3.87
CA GLN A 210 -1.96 -16.94 2.90
C GLN A 210 -0.61 -17.27 2.25
N VAL A 211 -0.18 -18.53 2.24
CA VAL A 211 1.08 -18.94 1.64
C VAL A 211 0.89 -19.12 0.14
N ASP A 212 1.40 -18.19 -0.66
CA ASP A 212 1.47 -18.32 -2.11
C ASP A 212 2.92 -18.60 -2.57
N ASP A 213 3.10 -18.77 -3.87
CA ASP A 213 4.42 -19.01 -4.46
C ASP A 213 5.38 -17.84 -4.21
N SER A 214 4.85 -16.61 -4.15
CA SER A 214 5.66 -15.42 -3.91
C SER A 214 6.19 -15.34 -2.47
N VAL A 215 5.39 -15.78 -1.48
CA VAL A 215 5.79 -15.96 -0.08
C VAL A 215 6.85 -17.05 0.04
N LEU A 216 6.68 -18.20 -0.63
CA LEU A 216 7.65 -19.30 -0.61
C LEU A 216 9.00 -18.90 -1.20
N LEU A 217 8.98 -18.21 -2.35
CA LEU A 217 10.19 -17.66 -2.97
C LEU A 217 10.88 -16.63 -2.06
N MET A 218 10.11 -15.82 -1.33
CA MET A 218 10.67 -14.89 -0.34
C MET A 218 11.29 -15.63 0.84
N LEU A 219 10.61 -16.65 1.37
CA LEU A 219 11.11 -17.47 2.46
C LEU A 219 12.44 -18.15 2.12
N LYS A 220 12.57 -18.66 0.89
CA LYS A 220 13.81 -19.24 0.37
C LYS A 220 14.98 -18.25 0.42
N ARG A 221 14.72 -16.96 0.20
CA ARG A 221 15.75 -15.90 0.27
C ARG A 221 16.10 -15.53 1.70
N VAL A 222 15.11 -15.45 2.60
CA VAL A 222 15.31 -15.00 3.99
C VAL A 222 15.89 -16.11 4.87
N THR A 223 15.39 -17.33 4.71
CA THR A 223 15.74 -18.51 5.52
C THR A 223 15.82 -19.76 4.65
N PRO A 224 16.92 -19.94 3.88
CA PRO A 224 17.09 -21.12 3.03
C PRO A 224 17.00 -22.44 3.79
N PHE A 225 17.44 -22.45 5.06
CA PHE A 225 17.37 -23.61 5.94
C PHE A 225 15.92 -24.01 6.27
N LEU A 226 15.10 -23.06 6.73
CA LEU A 226 13.68 -23.29 7.01
C LEU A 226 12.94 -23.73 5.74
N PHE A 227 13.21 -23.08 4.60
CA PHE A 227 12.64 -23.48 3.32
C PHE A 227 12.98 -24.93 2.97
N LYS A 228 14.26 -25.33 3.10
CA LYS A 228 14.70 -26.72 2.89
C LYS A 228 14.02 -27.71 3.84
N ARG A 229 13.75 -27.31 5.08
CA ARG A 229 13.06 -28.16 6.05
C ARG A 229 11.60 -28.39 5.64
N ILE A 230 10.91 -27.33 5.22
CA ILE A 230 9.51 -27.38 4.76
C ILE A 230 9.35 -28.29 3.54
N ILE A 231 10.20 -28.13 2.52
CA ILE A 231 10.11 -28.96 1.30
C ILE A 231 10.44 -30.44 1.55
N LYS A 232 11.25 -30.76 2.58
CA LYS A 232 11.60 -32.15 2.94
C LYS A 232 10.49 -32.85 3.72
N THR A 233 9.66 -32.09 4.42
CA THR A 233 8.52 -32.62 5.20
C THR A 233 7.29 -32.91 4.35
N VAL A 234 7.28 -32.47 3.09
CA VAL A 234 6.19 -32.72 2.15
C VAL A 234 6.58 -33.91 1.25
N PRO A 235 5.75 -34.97 1.15
CA PRO A 235 6.06 -36.12 0.30
C PRO A 235 6.20 -35.69 -1.16
N SER A 236 7.36 -35.93 -1.76
CA SER A 236 7.60 -35.66 -3.17
C SER A 236 6.72 -36.56 -4.05
N SER A 237 5.66 -36.04 -4.64
CA SER A 237 5.05 -36.68 -5.81
C SER A 237 5.89 -36.35 -7.05
N VAL A 238 6.79 -37.28 -7.39
CA VAL A 238 7.25 -37.72 -8.72
C VAL A 238 7.49 -36.67 -9.84
N ASP A 239 8.69 -36.82 -10.43
CA ASP A 239 9.23 -36.31 -11.71
C ASP A 239 9.87 -34.92 -11.79
N GLY A 240 11.21 -34.97 -11.85
CA GLY A 240 12.16 -33.87 -11.84
C GLY A 240 12.28 -33.07 -13.14
N THR A 241 11.16 -32.69 -13.77
CA THR A 241 11.20 -31.79 -14.94
C THR A 241 10.08 -30.78 -14.97
N THR A 242 9.85 -30.06 -13.87
CA THR A 242 9.11 -28.79 -13.98
C THR A 242 9.52 -27.81 -12.88
N THR A 243 9.56 -26.53 -13.23
CA THR A 243 9.56 -25.35 -12.33
C THR A 243 8.26 -25.28 -11.52
N GLN A 244 7.86 -26.37 -10.88
CA GLN A 244 6.65 -26.48 -10.08
C GLN A 244 6.96 -26.08 -8.64
N THR A 245 6.06 -25.27 -8.09
CA THR A 245 6.15 -24.78 -6.72
C THR A 245 6.00 -25.94 -5.74
N PRO A 246 6.65 -25.89 -4.58
CA PRO A 246 6.62 -27.00 -3.64
C PRO A 246 5.18 -27.36 -3.30
N ASP A 247 4.87 -28.66 -3.31
CA ASP A 247 3.64 -29.12 -2.70
C ASP A 247 3.69 -28.76 -1.21
N ILE A 248 2.66 -28.10 -0.70
CA ILE A 248 2.57 -27.65 0.70
C ILE A 248 1.13 -27.86 1.15
N PRO A 249 0.89 -28.02 2.47
CA PRO A 249 -0.43 -28.34 2.99
C PRO A 249 -1.52 -27.40 2.48
N GLU A 250 -2.67 -27.94 2.05
CA GLU A 250 -3.79 -27.15 1.52
C GLU A 250 -4.23 -26.04 2.50
N GLN A 251 -4.22 -26.35 3.80
CA GLN A 251 -4.50 -25.39 4.87
C GLN A 251 -3.63 -24.13 4.84
N TRP A 252 -2.42 -24.19 4.30
CA TRP A 252 -1.49 -23.05 4.20
C TRP A 252 -1.81 -22.15 3.01
N ARG A 253 -2.53 -22.65 1.99
CA ARG A 253 -2.92 -21.86 0.79
C ARG A 253 -4.42 -21.61 0.67
N ARG A 254 -5.22 -22.03 1.65
CA ARG A 254 -6.70 -22.02 1.60
C ARG A 254 -7.33 -20.66 1.29
N ASN A 255 -6.64 -19.55 1.56
CA ASN A 255 -7.12 -18.19 1.36
C ASN A 255 -6.35 -17.43 0.26
N VAL A 256 -5.51 -18.13 -0.50
CA VAL A 256 -4.87 -17.60 -1.71
C VAL A 256 -5.74 -18.03 -2.88
N ASN A 257 -6.25 -17.08 -3.66
CA ASN A 257 -6.96 -17.40 -4.89
C ASN A 257 -6.02 -18.14 -5.84
N VAL A 258 -6.14 -19.47 -5.88
CA VAL A 258 -5.58 -20.28 -6.94
C VAL A 258 -6.41 -19.95 -8.17
N SER A 259 -6.04 -18.89 -8.89
CA SER A 259 -6.31 -18.85 -10.32
C SER A 259 -5.49 -19.99 -10.90
N ARG A 260 -6.04 -21.22 -10.85
CA ARG A 260 -5.63 -22.26 -11.78
C ARG A 260 -5.98 -21.67 -13.13
N SER A 261 -4.94 -21.17 -13.82
CA SER A 261 -4.98 -20.93 -15.26
C SER A 261 -5.58 -22.17 -15.92
N SER A 262 -6.84 -22.06 -16.32
CA SER A 262 -7.46 -22.90 -17.35
C SER A 262 -7.15 -22.27 -18.69
#